data_AF-A0A7G8ZHD9-F1
#
_entry.id   AF-A0A7G8ZHD9-F1
#
_cell.length_a   1.000
_cell.length_b   1.000
_cell.length_c   1.000
_cell.angle_alpha   90.00
_cell.angle_beta   90.00
_cell.angle_gamma   90.00
#
_symmetry.space_group_name_H-M   'P 1'
#
loop_
_entity.id
_entity.type
_entity.pdbx_description
1 polymer ?
#
loop_
_entity_poly.entity_id
_entity_poly.type
_entity_poly.pdbx_seq_one_letter_code
_entity_poly.pdbx_strand_id
1 'polypeptide(L)'
;MKRFVMTAAILGLMTSGAALADGMDNAVGNTVRIIVNDAGEGFDVYFDAGGAYSDSLGRTGALWSFDEQLCIIPPPESGGETNCGPWNEELAVGGSWQTDGWSEDGTMITISILEGRGHDAPTPPTPPAE
;
A
#
# COMPACT_ATOMS: atom_id res chain seq x y z
N MET A 1 -47.47 33.47 -26.26
CA MET A 1 -47.04 32.83 -25.00
C MET A 1 -45.80 32.01 -25.34
N LYS A 2 -44.57 32.50 -25.14
CA LYS A 2 -43.80 32.68 -23.90
C LYS A 2 -43.28 31.33 -23.33
N ARG A 3 -42.08 30.96 -23.82
CA ARG A 3 -40.95 30.28 -23.14
C ARG A 3 -41.12 28.75 -22.89
N PHE A 4 -40.11 27.89 -22.78
CA PHE A 4 -38.67 27.99 -22.53
C PHE A 4 -37.92 26.79 -23.16
N VAL A 5 -36.69 27.06 -23.60
CA VAL A 5 -35.60 26.07 -23.80
C VAL A 5 -35.19 25.52 -22.42
N MET A 6 -35.09 24.20 -22.24
CA MET A 6 -34.29 23.60 -21.17
C MET A 6 -33.63 22.32 -21.70
N THR A 7 -32.34 22.38 -22.02
CA THR A 7 -31.16 22.08 -21.17
C THR A 7 -30.82 20.59 -21.23
N ALA A 8 -29.82 20.29 -22.06
CA ALA A 8 -29.12 19.02 -22.09
C ALA A 8 -28.38 18.81 -20.77
N ALA A 9 -28.75 17.79 -20.00
CA ALA A 9 -27.95 17.30 -18.89
C ALA A 9 -26.97 16.26 -19.44
N ILE A 10 -25.78 16.70 -19.80
CA ILE A 10 -24.64 15.80 -19.98
C ILE A 10 -24.23 15.39 -18.57
N LEU A 11 -24.65 14.20 -18.12
CA LEU A 11 -24.06 13.57 -16.94
C LEU A 11 -22.63 13.17 -17.32
N GLY A 12 -21.69 14.08 -17.07
CA GLY A 12 -20.28 13.76 -16.99
C GLY A 12 -20.05 12.90 -15.75
N LEU A 13 -20.14 11.59 -15.90
CA LEU A 13 -19.45 10.65 -15.01
C LEU A 13 -17.96 10.78 -15.32
N MET A 14 -17.34 11.83 -14.76
CA MET A 14 -15.90 11.88 -14.58
C MET A 14 -15.58 10.79 -13.56
N THR A 15 -15.32 9.57 -14.03
CA THR A 15 -14.65 8.57 -13.21
C THR A 15 -13.24 9.08 -12.97
N SER A 16 -13.06 9.84 -11.89
CA SER A 16 -11.78 10.18 -11.29
C SER A 16 -11.12 8.90 -10.77
N GLY A 17 -10.71 8.03 -11.67
CA GLY A 17 -10.03 6.77 -11.37
C GLY A 17 -8.70 6.75 -12.10
N ALA A 18 -7.65 6.37 -11.37
CA ALA A 18 -6.31 6.05 -11.87
C ALA A 18 -5.34 7.21 -12.13
N ALA A 19 -5.18 8.12 -11.16
CA ALA A 19 -3.96 8.95 -11.06
C ALA A 19 -3.26 8.82 -9.69
N LEU A 20 -3.64 7.83 -8.86
CA LEU A 20 -3.07 7.62 -7.52
C LEU A 20 -2.03 6.49 -7.46
N ALA A 21 -1.78 5.79 -8.56
CA ALA A 21 -0.91 4.61 -8.58
C ALA A 21 0.38 4.76 -9.38
N ASP A 22 0.61 5.93 -10.00
CA ASP A 22 1.89 6.23 -10.65
C ASP A 22 3.00 6.09 -9.60
N GLY A 23 3.91 5.13 -9.77
CA GLY A 23 4.97 4.80 -8.80
C GLY A 23 4.69 3.61 -7.85
N MET A 24 3.44 3.13 -7.78
CA MET A 24 3.04 1.98 -6.96
C MET A 24 2.66 0.74 -7.79
N ASP A 25 2.91 0.76 -9.10
CA ASP A 25 2.55 -0.31 -10.04
C ASP A 25 3.15 -1.68 -9.67
N ASN A 26 4.31 -1.69 -9.00
CA ASN A 26 4.96 -2.91 -8.53
C ASN A 26 4.25 -3.56 -7.33
N ALA A 27 3.57 -2.78 -6.49
CA ALA A 27 2.88 -3.26 -5.30
C ALA A 27 1.39 -3.56 -5.53
N VAL A 28 0.72 -2.78 -6.39
CA VAL A 28 -0.71 -2.95 -6.65
C VAL A 28 -0.98 -4.34 -7.26
N GLY A 29 -1.86 -5.11 -6.60
CA GLY A 29 -2.20 -6.49 -7.00
C GLY A 29 -1.21 -7.57 -6.54
N ASN A 30 -0.09 -7.18 -5.93
CA ASN A 30 0.91 -8.06 -5.33
C ASN A 30 0.82 -8.02 -3.79
N THR A 31 1.58 -8.90 -3.13
CA THR A 31 1.75 -8.88 -1.67
C THR A 31 3.02 -8.14 -1.31
N VAL A 32 2.94 -7.12 -0.48
CA VAL A 32 4.12 -6.43 0.06
C VAL A 32 4.40 -6.98 1.45
N ARG A 33 5.46 -7.79 1.58
CA ARG A 33 5.89 -8.33 2.87
C ARG A 33 6.83 -7.38 3.57
N ILE A 34 6.51 -7.06 4.82
CA ILE A 34 7.34 -6.27 5.73
C ILE A 34 7.91 -7.19 6.78
N ILE A 35 9.24 -7.23 6.92
CA ILE A 35 9.95 -7.87 8.03
C ILE A 35 10.54 -6.73 8.86
N VAL A 36 10.15 -6.66 10.13
CA VAL A 36 10.50 -5.56 11.03
C VAL A 36 11.75 -5.83 11.89
N ASN A 37 12.28 -7.05 11.85
CA ASN A 37 13.51 -7.41 12.56
C ASN A 37 14.21 -8.66 11.99
N ASP A 38 15.42 -8.91 12.49
CA ASP A 38 16.25 -10.06 12.08
C ASP A 38 15.66 -11.42 12.49
N ALA A 39 14.72 -11.45 13.45
CA ALA A 39 14.02 -12.67 13.84
C ALA A 39 12.96 -13.11 12.81
N GLY A 40 12.71 -12.29 11.78
CA GLY A 40 11.73 -12.57 10.74
C GLY A 40 10.30 -12.20 11.13
N GLU A 41 10.11 -11.44 12.23
CA GLU A 41 8.78 -10.93 12.58
C GLU A 41 8.34 -9.90 11.54
N GLY A 42 7.07 -9.95 11.17
CA GLY A 42 6.60 -9.20 10.02
C GLY A 42 5.11 -9.37 9.75
N PHE A 43 4.65 -8.69 8.71
CA PHE A 43 3.27 -8.73 8.25
C PHE A 43 3.19 -8.43 6.76
N ASP A 44 2.07 -8.80 6.15
CA ASP A 44 1.81 -8.59 4.73
C ASP A 44 0.86 -7.43 4.53
N VAL A 45 1.13 -6.63 3.51
CA VAL A 45 0.39 -5.43 3.14
C VAL A 45 -0.15 -5.57 1.72
N TYR A 46 -1.34 -5.03 1.51
CA TYR A 46 -2.03 -5.06 0.23
C TYR A 46 -2.51 -3.67 -0.15
N PHE A 47 -2.12 -3.25 -1.36
CA PHE A 47 -2.50 -1.98 -1.97
C PHE A 47 -3.44 -2.22 -3.14
N ASP A 48 -4.65 -1.67 -3.07
CA ASP A 48 -5.60 -1.71 -4.16
C ASP A 48 -5.49 -0.45 -5.03
N ALA A 49 -5.62 -0.58 -6.35
CA ALA A 49 -5.52 0.54 -7.32
C ALA A 49 -6.49 1.70 -7.04
N GLY A 50 -7.57 1.45 -6.30
CA GLY A 50 -8.52 2.46 -5.84
C GLY A 50 -8.08 3.26 -4.62
N GLY A 51 -6.85 3.07 -4.14
CA GLY A 51 -6.32 3.75 -2.94
C GLY A 51 -6.64 3.05 -1.62
N ALA A 52 -7.25 1.86 -1.64
CA ALA A 52 -7.54 1.12 -0.40
C ALA A 52 -6.31 0.36 0.10
N TYR A 53 -6.10 0.39 1.41
CA TYR A 53 -5.03 -0.30 2.12
C TYR A 53 -5.60 -1.37 3.05
N SER A 54 -4.94 -2.52 3.11
CA SER A 54 -5.20 -3.56 4.11
C SER A 54 -3.93 -4.33 4.46
N ASP A 55 -3.96 -5.07 5.56
CA ASP A 55 -2.83 -5.92 5.95
C ASP A 55 -3.26 -7.24 6.63
N SER A 56 -2.28 -8.10 6.88
CA SER A 56 -2.48 -9.39 7.56
C SER A 56 -2.70 -9.26 9.07
N LEU A 57 -2.52 -8.07 9.65
CA LEU A 57 -2.83 -7.78 11.06
C LEU A 57 -4.32 -7.46 11.26
N GLY A 58 -5.10 -7.40 10.17
CA GLY A 58 -6.53 -7.15 10.20
C GLY A 58 -6.90 -5.66 10.21
N ARG A 59 -5.95 -4.76 9.89
CA ARG A 59 -6.26 -3.34 9.72
C ARG A 59 -7.02 -3.16 8.40
N THR A 60 -8.21 -2.59 8.49
CA THR A 60 -9.11 -2.34 7.35
C THR A 60 -9.60 -0.90 7.34
N GLY A 61 -9.98 -0.39 6.16
CA GLY A 61 -10.56 0.95 6.01
C GLY A 61 -9.54 2.09 5.98
N ALA A 62 -8.24 1.76 6.04
CA ALA A 62 -7.19 2.71 5.74
C ALA A 62 -7.07 2.93 4.23
N LEU A 63 -6.54 4.09 3.86
CA LEU A 63 -6.21 4.47 2.50
C LEU A 63 -4.70 4.57 2.33
N TRP A 64 -4.25 4.56 1.09
CA TRP A 64 -2.89 4.91 0.73
C TRP A 64 -2.86 5.96 -0.36
N SER A 65 -1.78 6.72 -0.39
CA SER A 65 -1.46 7.67 -1.46
C SER A 65 0.04 7.67 -1.72
N PHE A 66 0.43 7.98 -2.95
CA PHE A 66 1.82 8.18 -3.32
C PHE A 66 2.00 9.55 -3.99
N ASP A 67 2.92 10.35 -3.44
CA ASP A 67 3.37 11.63 -3.98
C ASP A 67 4.79 11.86 -3.43
N GLU A 68 5.81 11.39 -4.15
CA GLU A 68 7.23 11.28 -3.73
C GLU A 68 7.48 10.33 -2.53
N GLN A 69 6.51 10.19 -1.65
CA GLN A 69 6.49 9.29 -0.50
C GLN A 69 5.19 8.49 -0.51
N LEU A 70 5.26 7.26 -0.01
CA LEU A 70 4.08 6.45 0.24
C LEU A 70 3.53 6.83 1.62
N CYS A 71 2.24 7.17 1.69
CA CYS A 71 1.54 7.51 2.91
C CYS A 71 0.42 6.51 3.19
N ILE A 72 0.33 6.02 4.42
CA ILE A 72 -0.77 5.21 4.93
C ILE A 72 -1.66 6.11 5.81
N ILE A 73 -2.91 6.25 5.40
CA ILE A 73 -3.88 7.15 6.02
C ILE A 73 -4.90 6.28 6.76
N PRO A 74 -4.86 6.23 8.10
CA PRO A 74 -5.82 5.46 8.86
C PRO A 74 -7.25 6.03 8.73
N PRO A 75 -8.30 5.22 8.97
CA PRO A 75 -9.67 5.73 8.98
C PRO A 75 -9.86 6.75 10.11
N PRO A 76 -10.69 7.79 9.93
CA PRO A 76 -10.86 8.87 10.93
C PRO A 76 -11.33 8.36 12.30
N GLU A 77 -12.03 7.24 12.32
CA GLU A 77 -12.58 6.60 13.53
C GLU A 77 -11.52 5.88 14.37
N SER A 78 -10.33 5.57 13.82
CA SER A 78 -9.29 4.85 14.58
C SER A 78 -8.43 5.76 15.45
N GLY A 79 -8.48 7.07 15.25
CA GLY A 79 -7.64 8.05 15.95
C GLY A 79 -6.15 7.95 15.62
N GLY A 80 -5.77 7.17 14.60
CA GLY A 80 -4.38 7.08 14.13
C GLY A 80 -3.96 8.30 13.32
N GLU A 81 -2.65 8.53 13.23
CA GLU A 81 -2.05 9.57 12.39
C GLU A 81 -1.60 9.00 11.05
N THR A 82 -1.61 9.83 10.01
CA THR A 82 -1.03 9.47 8.71
C THR A 82 0.46 9.22 8.87
N ASN A 83 0.94 8.08 8.39
CA ASN A 83 2.36 7.72 8.40
C ASN A 83 2.89 7.66 6.97
N CYS A 84 3.95 8.42 6.68
CA CYS A 84 4.57 8.51 5.36
C CYS A 84 6.02 8.07 5.41
N GLY A 85 6.47 7.32 4.41
CA GLY A 85 7.82 6.81 4.32
C GLY A 85 8.29 6.60 2.88
N PRO A 86 9.57 6.24 2.69
CA PRO A 86 10.15 6.04 1.38
C PRO A 86 9.54 4.82 0.68
N TRP A 87 9.41 4.89 -0.64
CA TRP A 87 9.02 3.77 -1.48
C TRP A 87 10.03 3.57 -2.60
N ASN A 88 10.27 2.31 -2.99
CA ASN A 88 11.13 1.97 -4.11
C ASN A 88 10.29 1.58 -5.31
N GLU A 89 10.03 2.57 -6.14
CA GLU A 89 9.26 2.43 -7.38
C GLU A 89 9.94 1.47 -8.37
N GLU A 90 11.27 1.35 -8.30
CA GLU A 90 12.08 0.50 -9.17
C GLU A 90 12.18 -0.96 -8.66
N LEU A 91 11.64 -1.26 -7.48
CA LEU A 91 11.69 -2.61 -6.94
C LEU A 91 10.83 -3.56 -7.79
N ALA A 92 11.47 -4.54 -8.43
CA ALA A 92 10.76 -5.56 -9.18
C ALA A 92 10.01 -6.56 -8.26
N VAL A 93 8.95 -7.16 -8.79
CA VAL A 93 8.28 -8.31 -8.16
C VAL A 93 9.29 -9.46 -7.98
N GLY A 94 9.27 -10.10 -6.81
CA GLY A 94 10.25 -11.08 -6.35
C GLY A 94 11.50 -10.47 -5.71
N GLY A 95 11.65 -9.14 -5.76
CA GLY A 95 12.74 -8.42 -5.14
C GLY A 95 12.51 -8.08 -3.67
N SER A 96 13.60 -7.70 -3.00
CA SER A 96 13.58 -7.11 -1.66
C SER A 96 14.51 -5.90 -1.58
N TRP A 97 14.17 -4.97 -0.69
CA TRP A 97 15.01 -3.84 -0.33
C TRP A 97 14.91 -3.58 1.18
N GLN A 98 15.91 -2.91 1.72
CA GLN A 98 15.96 -2.55 3.13
C GLN A 98 15.89 -1.05 3.29
N THR A 99 15.18 -0.59 4.31
CA THR A 99 15.04 0.82 4.66
C THR A 99 14.77 0.97 6.15
N ASP A 100 15.18 2.08 6.73
CA ASP A 100 14.82 2.53 8.08
C ASP A 100 13.77 3.65 8.06
N GLY A 101 13.41 4.16 6.89
CA GLY A 101 12.56 5.36 6.75
C GLY A 101 11.10 5.18 7.14
N TRP A 102 10.71 3.96 7.56
CA TRP A 102 9.39 3.65 8.13
C TRP A 102 9.43 3.41 9.64
N SER A 103 10.63 3.44 10.24
CA SER A 103 10.83 3.22 11.67
C SER A 103 11.17 4.53 12.37
N GLU A 104 10.48 4.83 13.47
CA GLU A 104 10.74 6.04 14.26
C GLU A 104 12.06 5.96 15.05
N ASP A 105 12.52 4.74 15.33
CA ASP A 105 13.74 4.45 16.10
C ASP A 105 14.96 4.13 15.22
N GLY A 106 14.81 4.18 13.89
CA GLY A 106 15.85 3.84 12.92
C GLY A 106 16.10 2.34 12.74
N THR A 107 15.20 1.48 13.25
CA THR A 107 15.28 0.03 12.99
C THR A 107 15.14 -0.25 11.49
N MET A 108 16.05 -1.07 10.98
CA MET A 108 16.01 -1.52 9.59
C MET A 108 14.85 -2.49 9.40
N ILE A 109 14.01 -2.20 8.41
CA ILE A 109 12.99 -3.12 7.92
C ILE A 109 13.38 -3.64 6.55
N THR A 110 12.94 -4.87 6.25
CA THR A 110 13.04 -5.44 4.90
C THR A 110 11.66 -5.46 4.28
N ILE A 111 11.55 -4.88 3.09
CA ILE A 111 10.32 -4.85 2.31
C ILE A 111 10.55 -5.73 1.08
N SER A 112 9.63 -6.63 0.80
CA SER A 112 9.68 -7.52 -0.37
C SER A 112 8.36 -7.46 -1.13
N ILE A 113 8.43 -7.58 -2.45
CA ILE A 113 7.23 -7.68 -3.29
C ILE A 113 7.11 -9.13 -3.74
N LEU A 114 6.05 -9.80 -3.32
CA LEU A 114 5.74 -11.18 -3.71
C LEU A 114 4.64 -11.14 -4.77
N GLU A 115 4.81 -11.94 -5.81
CA GLU A 115 3.83 -12.04 -6.90
C GLU A 115 2.47 -12.48 -6.35
N GLY A 116 1.42 -11.75 -6.73
CA GLY A 116 0.03 -12.06 -6.40
C GLY A 116 -0.37 -11.70 -4.96
N ARG A 117 -1.68 -11.53 -4.75
CA ARG A 117 -2.27 -11.22 -3.43
C ARG A 117 -2.47 -12.47 -2.59
N GLY A 118 -1.99 -12.45 -1.35
CA GLY A 118 -2.30 -13.45 -0.33
C GLY A 118 -1.60 -14.79 -0.54
N HIS A 119 -0.46 -14.82 -1.24
CA HIS A 119 0.38 -16.02 -1.29
C HIS A 119 0.98 -16.31 0.09
N ASP A 120 0.81 -17.56 0.55
CA ASP A 120 1.46 -18.08 1.77
C ASP A 120 2.97 -17.83 1.70
N ALA A 121 3.51 -17.29 2.79
CA ALA A 121 4.94 -17.04 2.91
C ALA A 121 5.78 -18.29 2.65
N PRO A 122 6.96 -18.18 1.97
CA PRO A 122 8.04 -19.09 2.31
C PRO A 122 8.33 -18.88 3.80
N THR A 123 8.15 -19.91 4.61
CA THR A 123 8.59 -19.92 6.01
C THR A 123 10.05 -19.45 6.07
N PRO A 124 10.42 -18.56 7.01
CA PRO A 124 11.83 -18.26 7.28
C PRO A 124 12.61 -19.57 7.42
N PRO A 125 13.84 -19.66 6.91
CA PRO A 125 14.66 -20.85 7.11
C PRO A 125 14.72 -21.13 8.62
N THR A 126 14.39 -22.36 9.01
CA THR A 126 14.49 -22.77 10.41
C THR A 126 15.93 -22.56 10.87
N PRO A 127 16.17 -21.79 11.96
CA PRO A 127 17.52 -21.66 12.50
C PRO A 127 18.09 -23.05 12.80
N PRO A 128 19.42 -23.26 12.69
CA PRO A 128 20.03 -24.54 13.03
C PRO A 128 19.64 -24.92 14.45
N ALA A 129 19.20 -26.16 14.66
CA ALA A 129 18.98 -26.67 16.01
C ALA A 129 20.31 -26.64 16.78
N GLU A 130 20.29 -26.02 17.97
CA GLU A 130 21.41 -26.05 18.93
C GLU A 130 21.69 -27.46 19.46
#